data_AF-A0A8J4EEH9-F1
#
_entry.id   AF-A0A8J4EEH9-F1
#
_cell.length_a   1.000
_cell.length_b   1.000
_cell.length_c   1.000
_cell.angle_alpha   90.00
_cell.angle_beta   90.00
_cell.angle_gamma   90.00
#
_symmetry.space_group_name_H-M   'P 1'
#
loop_
_entity.id
_entity.type
_entity.pdbx_description
1 polymer ?
#
loop_
_entity_poly.entity_id
_entity_poly.type
_entity_poly.pdbx_seq_one_letter_code
_entity_poly.pdbx_strand_id
1 'polypeptide(L)'
;MDENLKLAGDWLRQHGLNEADATPVLATRLDVRRRAKLFNSLLLAGLYIAAAAAQAVILTFSPDTPAFVALLAVVAGGLLAGQFMVDRWVRSVDRQVGATLSRRAAHPLHPGWRALFGPAHALLGLGAFAGAAALAVSALVVSDPTVRYTALVLVIGVFAVGAMVAVQVRHLVMRPVVADDAMSLTADVIMRIEDARDTNTPAVLWSLPVVLMFGFAPMWWGVASVVFLVAGTAALVLVQYKAPSSGVMARRVVRVR
;
A
#
# COMPACT_ATOMS: atom_id res chain seq x y z
N MET A 1 19.91 27.55 1.02
CA MET A 1 19.38 26.59 2.01
C MET A 1 18.47 25.64 1.25
N ASP A 2 18.87 24.39 1.09
CA ASP A 2 18.23 23.42 0.18
C ASP A 2 16.74 23.24 0.50
N GLU A 3 15.90 23.31 -0.53
CA GLU A 3 14.44 23.12 -0.44
C GLU A 3 14.07 21.83 0.31
N ASN A 4 14.85 20.77 0.12
CA ASN A 4 14.67 19.48 0.78
C ASN A 4 14.87 19.54 2.31
N LEU A 5 15.79 20.38 2.80
CA LEU A 5 15.99 20.58 4.25
C LEU A 5 14.82 21.34 4.87
N LYS A 6 14.26 22.31 4.14
CA LYS A 6 13.05 23.03 4.58
C LYS A 6 11.87 22.07 4.69
N LEU A 7 11.65 21.22 3.68
CA LEU A 7 10.61 20.19 3.71
C LEU A 7 10.80 19.19 4.87
N ALA A 8 12.05 18.81 5.16
CA ALA A 8 12.34 17.95 6.31
C ALA A 8 12.02 18.64 7.64
N GLY A 9 12.36 19.92 7.80
CA GLY A 9 12.01 20.71 8.98
C GLY A 9 10.50 20.89 9.15
N ASP A 10 9.77 21.14 8.06
CA ASP A 10 8.31 21.23 8.06
C ASP A 10 7.66 19.91 8.48
N TRP A 11 8.16 18.79 7.94
CA TRP A 11 7.71 17.45 8.30
C TRP A 11 7.98 17.16 9.80
N LEU A 12 9.16 17.47 10.33
CA LEU A 12 9.46 17.30 11.75
C LEU A 12 8.50 18.09 12.64
N ARG A 13 8.21 19.34 12.27
CA ARG A 13 7.27 20.19 13.01
C ARG A 13 5.86 19.64 13.01
N GLN A 14 5.39 19.17 11.86
CA GLN A 14 4.07 18.54 11.74
C GLN A 14 3.90 17.31 12.65
N HIS A 15 5.00 16.59 12.92
CA HIS A 15 5.00 15.38 13.75
C HIS A 15 5.37 15.64 15.22
N GLY A 16 5.49 16.92 15.61
CA GLY A 16 5.80 17.34 16.99
C GLY A 16 7.23 17.00 17.41
N LEU A 17 8.17 16.99 16.46
CA LEU A 17 9.61 16.81 16.67
C LEU A 17 10.34 18.15 16.47
N ASN A 18 9.83 19.22 17.08
CA ASN A 18 10.32 20.58 16.90
C ASN A 18 11.77 20.78 17.38
N GLU A 19 12.23 19.92 18.28
CA GLU A 19 13.58 19.95 18.87
C GLU A 19 14.61 19.17 18.04
N ALA A 20 14.17 18.46 16.99
CA ALA A 20 15.07 17.73 16.11
C ALA A 20 15.53 18.61 14.94
N ASP A 21 16.82 18.53 14.63
CA ASP A 21 17.38 19.24 13.48
C ASP A 21 17.03 18.55 12.15
N ALA A 22 16.75 19.36 11.13
CA ALA A 22 16.58 18.86 9.77
C ALA A 22 17.93 18.42 9.20
N THR A 23 18.15 17.10 9.12
CA THR A 23 19.40 16.55 8.59
C THR A 23 19.32 16.27 7.08
N PRO A 24 20.43 16.33 6.33
CA PRO A 24 20.48 15.95 4.92
C PRO A 24 20.03 14.49 4.67
N VAL A 25 20.27 13.63 5.66
CA VAL A 25 19.84 12.23 5.69
C VAL A 25 18.31 12.13 5.66
N LEU A 26 17.63 12.85 6.57
CA LEU A 26 16.17 12.88 6.61
C LEU A 26 15.58 13.47 5.33
N ALA A 27 16.16 14.57 4.84
CA ALA A 27 15.73 15.24 3.61
C ALA A 27 15.80 14.30 2.38
N THR A 28 16.91 13.57 2.22
CA THR A 28 17.07 12.58 1.14
C THR A 28 16.05 11.45 1.24
N ARG A 29 15.79 10.95 2.45
CA ARG A 29 14.81 9.88 2.66
C ARG A 29 13.39 10.31 2.37
N LEU A 30 13.01 11.54 2.73
CA LEU A 30 11.69 12.09 2.42
C LEU A 30 11.50 12.30 0.91
N ASP A 31 12.53 12.76 0.18
CA ASP A 31 12.47 12.88 -1.28
C ASP A 31 12.30 11.51 -1.97
N VAL A 32 13.12 10.53 -1.60
CA VAL A 32 13.01 9.15 -2.11
C VAL A 32 11.65 8.56 -1.80
N ARG A 33 11.14 8.77 -0.58
CA ARG A 33 9.81 8.33 -0.15
C ARG A 33 8.72 8.97 -1.02
N ARG A 34 8.79 10.28 -1.27
CA ARG A 34 7.84 10.99 -2.14
C ARG A 34 7.82 10.41 -3.55
N ARG A 35 9.00 10.19 -4.14
CA ARG A 35 9.14 9.56 -5.47
C ARG A 35 8.63 8.13 -5.50
N ALA A 36 8.93 7.33 -4.47
CA ALA A 36 8.40 5.97 -4.35
C ALA A 36 6.87 5.96 -4.27
N LYS A 37 6.26 6.89 -3.53
CA LYS A 37 4.79 7.06 -3.50
C LYS A 37 4.21 7.41 -4.88
N LEU A 38 4.89 8.27 -5.64
CA LEU A 38 4.49 8.59 -7.02
C LEU A 38 4.56 7.34 -7.92
N PHE A 39 5.65 6.58 -7.89
CA PHE A 39 5.78 5.34 -8.65
C PHE A 39 4.72 4.30 -8.26
N ASN A 40 4.45 4.12 -6.97
CA ASN A 40 3.38 3.23 -6.51
C ASN A 40 2.01 3.69 -7.04
N SER A 41 1.74 4.99 -7.04
CA SER A 41 0.50 5.55 -7.59
C SER A 41 0.38 5.29 -9.10
N LEU A 42 1.49 5.40 -9.85
CA LEU A 42 1.54 5.07 -11.27
C LEU A 42 1.32 3.57 -11.53
N LEU A 43 1.90 2.69 -10.70
CA LEU A 43 1.66 1.24 -10.80
C LEU A 43 0.19 0.91 -10.57
N LEU A 44 -0.44 1.52 -9.55
CA LEU A 44 -1.86 1.35 -9.30
C LEU A 44 -2.74 1.89 -10.43
N ALA A 45 -2.39 3.05 -10.99
CA ALA A 45 -3.07 3.58 -12.18
C ALA A 45 -2.95 2.61 -13.37
N GLY A 46 -1.76 2.04 -13.59
CA GLY A 46 -1.53 1.00 -14.59
C GLY A 46 -2.40 -0.24 -14.39
N LEU A 47 -2.59 -0.67 -13.13
CA LEU A 47 -3.50 -1.77 -12.80
C LEU A 47 -4.95 -1.45 -13.19
N TYR A 48 -5.46 -0.26 -12.88
CA TYR A 48 -6.82 0.14 -13.28
C TYR A 48 -6.99 0.19 -14.79
N ILE A 49 -6.00 0.75 -15.50
CA ILE A 49 -6.02 0.81 -16.98
C ILE A 49 -6.03 -0.61 -17.56
N ALA A 50 -5.19 -1.51 -17.05
CA ALA A 50 -5.14 -2.90 -17.50
C ALA A 50 -6.45 -3.64 -17.19
N ALA A 51 -7.05 -3.42 -16.02
CA ALA A 51 -8.33 -4.00 -15.64
C ALA A 51 -9.48 -3.52 -16.56
N ALA A 52 -9.53 -2.21 -16.84
CA ALA A 52 -10.51 -1.63 -17.76
C ALA A 52 -10.31 -2.11 -19.21
N ALA A 53 -9.06 -2.23 -19.66
CA ALA A 53 -8.73 -2.76 -20.98
C ALA A 53 -9.13 -4.24 -21.10
N ALA A 54 -8.84 -5.06 -20.08
CA ALA A 54 -9.25 -6.46 -20.02
C ALA A 54 -10.77 -6.58 -20.11
N GLN A 55 -11.51 -5.72 -19.41
CA GLN A 55 -12.96 -5.66 -19.48
C GLN A 55 -13.46 -5.27 -20.88
N ALA A 56 -12.89 -4.25 -21.51
CA ALA A 56 -13.25 -3.84 -22.87
C ALA A 56 -13.03 -4.97 -23.90
N VAL A 57 -11.95 -5.74 -23.75
CA VAL A 57 -11.67 -6.93 -24.58
C VAL A 57 -12.74 -8.01 -24.37
N ILE A 58 -13.10 -8.33 -23.13
CA ILE A 58 -14.17 -9.31 -22.81
C ILE A 58 -15.49 -8.92 -23.48
N LEU A 59 -15.82 -7.63 -23.53
CA LEU A 59 -17.09 -7.14 -24.10
C LEU A 59 -17.12 -7.16 -25.62
N THR A 60 -15.96 -6.98 -26.26
CA THR A 60 -15.87 -6.83 -27.72
C THR A 60 -15.58 -8.17 -28.39
N PHE A 61 -14.91 -9.09 -27.70
CA PHE A 61 -14.42 -10.34 -28.25
C PHE A 61 -14.74 -11.50 -27.31
N SER A 62 -15.04 -12.68 -27.86
CA SER A 62 -15.00 -13.92 -27.08
C SER A 62 -13.53 -14.25 -26.80
N PRO A 63 -13.03 -14.06 -25.56
CA PRO A 63 -11.60 -14.16 -25.31
C PRO A 63 -11.14 -15.60 -25.45
N ASP A 64 -10.07 -15.81 -26.21
CA ASP A 64 -9.35 -17.08 -26.15
C ASP A 64 -8.76 -17.23 -24.73
N THR A 65 -9.30 -18.19 -23.99
CA THR A 65 -9.10 -18.34 -22.54
C THR A 65 -7.61 -18.41 -22.13
N PRO A 66 -6.75 -19.23 -22.78
CA PRO A 66 -5.32 -19.26 -22.45
C PRO A 66 -4.59 -17.94 -22.71
N ALA A 67 -4.83 -17.28 -23.85
CA ALA A 67 -4.15 -16.04 -24.20
C ALA A 67 -4.53 -14.90 -23.24
N PHE A 68 -5.81 -14.84 -22.86
CA PHE A 68 -6.32 -13.84 -21.92
C PHE A 68 -5.76 -14.01 -20.51
N VAL A 69 -5.73 -15.25 -19.99
CA VAL A 69 -5.12 -15.55 -18.68
C VAL A 69 -3.62 -15.25 -18.69
N ALA A 70 -2.92 -15.56 -19.78
CA ALA A 70 -1.50 -15.23 -19.93
C ALA A 70 -1.27 -13.71 -19.88
N LEU A 71 -2.10 -12.91 -20.56
CA LEU A 71 -2.02 -11.45 -20.51
C LEU A 71 -2.20 -10.91 -19.08
N LEU A 72 -3.19 -11.40 -18.34
CA LEU A 72 -3.41 -11.00 -16.94
C LEU A 72 -2.23 -11.38 -16.05
N ALA A 73 -1.66 -12.57 -16.25
CA ALA A 73 -0.48 -13.01 -15.52
C ALA A 73 0.74 -12.13 -15.83
N VAL A 74 0.92 -11.70 -17.09
CA VAL A 74 1.97 -10.76 -17.48
C VAL A 74 1.77 -9.39 -16.84
N VAL A 75 0.53 -8.87 -16.81
CA VAL A 75 0.21 -7.60 -16.14
C VAL A 75 0.50 -7.69 -14.64
N ALA A 76 0.00 -8.73 -13.97
CA ALA A 76 0.24 -8.94 -12.54
C ALA A 76 1.74 -9.10 -12.24
N GLY A 77 2.46 -9.88 -13.06
CA GLY A 77 3.90 -10.06 -12.95
C GLY A 77 4.68 -8.76 -13.16
N GLY A 78 4.28 -7.94 -14.14
CA GLY A 78 4.87 -6.63 -14.41
C GLY A 78 4.68 -5.65 -13.25
N LEU A 79 3.50 -5.64 -12.62
CA LEU A 79 3.21 -4.83 -11.43
C LEU A 79 4.08 -5.26 -10.24
N LEU A 80 4.19 -6.57 -9.99
CA LEU A 80 5.03 -7.11 -8.92
C LEU A 80 6.52 -6.83 -9.18
N ALA A 81 6.97 -6.94 -10.43
CA ALA A 81 8.33 -6.60 -10.83
C ALA A 81 8.62 -5.11 -10.64
N GLY A 82 7.69 -4.24 -11.06
CA GLY A 82 7.77 -2.80 -10.85
C GLY A 82 7.87 -2.46 -9.37
N GLN A 83 7.03 -3.07 -8.53
CA GLN A 83 7.10 -2.90 -7.08
C GLN A 83 8.46 -3.34 -6.52
N PHE A 84 8.95 -4.51 -6.94
CA PHE A 84 10.24 -5.02 -6.51
C PHE A 84 11.40 -4.08 -6.87
N MET A 85 11.34 -3.44 -8.05
CA MET A 85 12.32 -2.45 -8.48
C MET A 85 12.28 -1.20 -7.60
N VAL A 86 11.08 -0.68 -7.27
CA VAL A 86 10.92 0.44 -6.32
C VAL A 86 11.52 0.08 -4.97
N ASP A 87 11.19 -1.08 -4.42
CA ASP A 87 11.72 -1.53 -3.12
C ASP A 87 13.25 -1.73 -3.15
N ARG A 88 13.80 -2.21 -4.27
CA ARG A 88 15.25 -2.34 -4.45
C ARG A 88 15.92 -0.97 -4.51
N TRP A 89 15.33 -0.02 -5.21
CA TRP A 89 15.84 1.34 -5.34
C TRP A 89 15.85 2.05 -3.98
N VAL A 90 14.73 2.02 -3.24
CA VAL A 90 14.64 2.59 -1.87
C VAL A 90 15.72 1.98 -0.96
N ARG A 91 15.88 0.65 -0.99
CA ARG A 91 16.95 -0.04 -0.23
C ARG A 91 18.35 0.40 -0.63
N SER A 92 18.58 0.62 -1.93
CA SER A 92 19.89 1.08 -2.41
C SER A 92 20.22 2.46 -1.85
N VAL A 93 19.26 3.38 -1.90
CA VAL A 93 19.46 4.74 -1.37
C VAL A 93 19.62 4.72 0.15
N ASP A 94 18.81 3.94 0.87
CA ASP A 94 18.97 3.77 2.32
C ASP A 94 20.36 3.24 2.70
N ARG A 95 20.91 2.30 1.93
CA ARG A 95 22.27 1.78 2.17
C ARG A 95 23.34 2.82 1.91
N GLN A 96 23.19 3.62 0.86
CA GLN A 96 24.11 4.72 0.54
C GLN A 96 24.10 5.78 1.65
N VAL A 97 22.91 6.17 2.08
CA VAL A 97 22.71 7.15 3.17
C VAL A 97 23.21 6.58 4.51
N GLY A 98 22.95 5.30 4.80
CA GLY A 98 23.49 4.65 6.00
C GLY A 98 25.01 4.49 6.00
N ALA A 99 25.66 4.52 4.82
CA ALA A 99 27.10 4.46 4.72
C ALA A 99 27.80 5.79 5.05
N THR A 100 27.09 6.92 4.94
CA THR A 100 27.65 8.25 5.27
C THR A 100 27.54 8.60 6.76
N LEU A 101 26.80 7.81 7.54
CA LEU A 101 26.66 8.01 8.98
C LEU A 101 27.95 7.63 9.71
N SER A 102 28.48 8.59 10.48
CA SER A 102 29.72 8.44 11.25
C SER A 102 29.58 7.41 12.39
N ARG A 103 28.37 7.21 12.90
CA ARG A 103 28.06 6.25 13.95
C ARG A 103 26.87 5.38 13.54
N ARG A 104 27.14 4.14 13.11
CA ARG A 104 26.08 3.14 12.87
C ARG A 104 25.52 2.65 14.21
N ALA A 105 24.69 3.46 14.85
CA ALA A 105 23.87 2.97 15.95
C ALA A 105 22.70 2.19 15.31
N ALA A 106 22.98 0.97 14.84
CA ALA A 106 21.95 0.03 14.43
C ALA A 106 21.18 -0.38 15.69
N HIS A 107 20.17 0.40 16.04
CA HIS A 107 19.28 0.06 17.14
C HIS A 107 18.47 -1.16 16.65
N PRO A 108 18.52 -2.32 17.32
CA PRO A 108 17.80 -3.51 16.88
C PRO A 108 16.31 -3.39 17.22
N LEU A 109 15.66 -2.36 16.70
CA LEU A 109 14.22 -2.14 16.81
C LEU A 109 13.58 -2.74 15.57
N HIS A 110 13.01 -3.94 15.75
CA HIS A 110 12.15 -4.57 14.75
C HIS A 110 10.71 -4.41 15.26
N PRO A 111 10.05 -3.27 14.98
CA PRO A 111 8.65 -3.12 15.33
C PRO A 111 7.84 -4.21 14.62
N GLY A 112 7.17 -5.06 15.41
CA GLY A 112 6.27 -6.06 14.85
C GLY A 112 5.13 -5.40 14.08
N TRP A 113 4.52 -6.14 13.15
CA TRP A 113 3.43 -5.62 12.30
C TRP A 113 2.30 -4.98 13.12
N ARG A 114 1.93 -5.54 14.27
CA ARG A 114 0.91 -4.95 15.17
C ARG A 114 1.26 -3.54 15.65
N ALA A 115 2.55 -3.27 15.87
CA ALA A 115 3.02 -1.95 16.27
C ALA A 115 2.99 -0.94 15.11
N LEU A 116 3.17 -1.40 13.87
CA LEU A 116 3.14 -0.57 12.67
C LEU A 116 1.71 -0.19 12.26
N PHE A 117 0.81 -1.16 12.14
CA PHE A 117 -0.57 -0.90 11.71
C PHE A 117 -1.48 -0.47 12.88
N GLY A 118 -1.28 -1.07 14.04
CA GLY A 118 -2.32 -1.16 15.07
C GLY A 118 -3.44 -2.14 14.66
N PRO A 119 -4.26 -2.59 15.62
CA PRO A 119 -5.29 -3.59 15.36
C PRO A 119 -6.37 -3.08 14.40
N ALA A 120 -6.75 -1.81 14.49
CA ALA A 120 -7.80 -1.22 13.66
C ALA A 120 -7.45 -1.21 12.16
N HIS A 121 -6.26 -0.76 11.79
CA HIS A 121 -5.82 -0.78 10.39
C HIS A 121 -5.65 -2.22 9.90
N ALA A 122 -5.08 -3.12 10.71
CA ALA A 122 -4.92 -4.52 10.32
C ALA A 122 -6.27 -5.20 10.03
N LEU A 123 -7.27 -4.99 10.89
CA LEU A 123 -8.63 -5.50 10.67
C LEU A 123 -9.29 -4.88 9.43
N LEU A 124 -9.10 -3.57 9.21
CA LEU A 124 -9.61 -2.89 8.02
C LEU A 124 -9.03 -3.49 6.73
N GLY A 125 -7.71 -3.67 6.67
CA GLY A 125 -7.03 -4.25 5.52
C GLY A 125 -7.46 -5.70 5.26
N LEU A 126 -7.51 -6.52 6.32
CA LEU A 126 -7.96 -7.91 6.23
C LEU A 126 -9.42 -8.01 5.78
N GLY A 127 -10.31 -7.19 6.35
CA GLY A 127 -11.72 -7.14 5.99
C GLY A 127 -11.94 -6.68 4.56
N ALA A 128 -11.16 -5.71 4.08
CA ALA A 128 -11.22 -5.27 2.69
C ALA A 128 -10.73 -6.35 1.72
N PHE A 129 -9.64 -7.05 2.03
CA PHE A 129 -9.18 -8.16 1.20
C PHE A 129 -10.20 -9.30 1.17
N ALA A 130 -10.70 -9.71 2.34
CA ALA A 130 -11.70 -10.78 2.45
C ALA A 130 -13.00 -10.42 1.73
N GLY A 131 -13.49 -9.19 1.87
CA GLY A 131 -14.70 -8.72 1.20
C GLY A 131 -14.55 -8.68 -0.32
N ALA A 132 -13.43 -8.14 -0.83
CA ALA A 132 -13.16 -8.11 -2.26
C ALA A 132 -13.00 -9.53 -2.83
N ALA A 133 -12.29 -10.42 -2.13
CA ALA A 133 -12.15 -11.82 -2.51
C ALA A 133 -13.49 -12.57 -2.51
N ALA A 134 -14.33 -12.34 -1.49
CA ALA A 134 -15.66 -12.96 -1.40
C ALA A 134 -16.56 -12.54 -2.58
N LEU A 135 -16.59 -11.25 -2.91
CA LEU A 135 -17.31 -10.75 -4.09
C LEU A 135 -16.80 -11.42 -5.37
N ALA A 136 -15.48 -11.44 -5.57
CA ALA A 136 -14.85 -12.02 -6.76
C ALA A 136 -15.07 -13.53 -6.89
N VAL A 137 -14.98 -14.29 -5.80
CA VAL A 137 -15.20 -15.75 -5.80
C VAL A 137 -16.67 -16.10 -5.98
N SER A 138 -17.58 -15.36 -5.32
CA SER A 138 -19.02 -15.55 -5.53
C SER A 138 -19.40 -15.39 -7.00
N ALA A 139 -18.60 -14.59 -7.72
CA ALA A 139 -18.80 -14.29 -9.12
C ALA A 139 -18.44 -15.39 -10.12
N LEU A 140 -17.59 -16.32 -9.70
CA LEU A 140 -17.21 -17.45 -10.54
C LEU A 140 -18.32 -18.50 -10.68
N VAL A 141 -19.33 -18.48 -9.80
CA VAL A 141 -20.41 -19.48 -9.76
C VAL A 141 -21.56 -19.12 -10.71
N VAL A 142 -21.61 -17.90 -11.23
CA VAL A 142 -22.64 -17.46 -12.18
C VAL A 142 -22.44 -18.15 -13.53
N SER A 143 -23.53 -18.63 -14.16
CA SER A 143 -23.44 -19.40 -15.41
C SER A 143 -23.03 -18.56 -16.63
N ASP A 144 -23.19 -17.24 -16.57
CA ASP A 144 -22.83 -16.31 -17.64
C ASP A 144 -21.30 -16.26 -17.84
N PRO A 145 -20.78 -16.59 -19.04
CA PRO A 145 -19.35 -16.61 -19.32
C PRO A 145 -18.68 -15.24 -19.17
N THR A 146 -19.34 -14.16 -19.59
CA THR A 146 -18.82 -12.78 -19.47
C THR A 146 -18.61 -12.42 -18.00
N VAL A 147 -19.58 -12.78 -17.16
CA VAL A 147 -19.50 -12.58 -15.71
C VAL A 147 -18.34 -13.39 -15.11
N ARG A 148 -18.17 -14.65 -15.51
CA ARG A 148 -17.07 -15.51 -15.04
C ARG A 148 -15.70 -15.00 -15.44
N TYR A 149 -15.52 -14.52 -16.67
CA TYR A 149 -14.23 -13.95 -17.10
C TYR A 149 -13.91 -12.67 -16.34
N THR A 150 -14.91 -11.81 -16.13
CA THR A 150 -14.74 -10.58 -15.33
C THR A 150 -14.41 -10.91 -13.87
N ALA A 151 -15.06 -11.92 -13.30
CA ALA A 151 -14.74 -12.45 -11.97
C ALA A 151 -13.31 -12.96 -11.88
N LEU A 152 -12.82 -13.67 -12.91
CA LEU A 152 -11.45 -14.16 -12.97
C LEU A 152 -10.43 -13.02 -13.01
N VAL A 153 -10.69 -11.95 -13.78
CA VAL A 153 -9.88 -10.72 -13.77
C VAL A 153 -9.86 -10.12 -12.37
N LEU A 154 -11.02 -9.99 -11.73
CA LEU A 154 -11.14 -9.42 -10.40
C LEU A 154 -10.38 -10.26 -9.35
N VAL A 155 -10.49 -11.59 -9.38
CA VAL A 155 -9.75 -12.49 -8.50
C VAL A 155 -8.25 -12.28 -8.67
N ILE A 156 -7.73 -12.31 -9.90
CA ILE A 156 -6.29 -12.10 -10.17
C ILE A 156 -5.86 -10.72 -9.67
N GLY A 157 -6.63 -9.67 -9.95
CA GLY A 157 -6.35 -8.32 -9.49
C GLY A 157 -6.28 -8.21 -7.96
N VAL A 158 -7.27 -8.78 -7.26
CA VAL A 158 -7.31 -8.79 -5.79
C VAL A 158 -6.10 -9.53 -5.20
N PHE A 159 -5.75 -10.71 -5.74
CA PHE A 159 -4.59 -11.46 -5.27
C PHE A 159 -3.26 -10.77 -5.59
N ALA A 160 -3.12 -10.14 -6.77
CA ALA A 160 -1.94 -9.38 -7.13
C ALA A 160 -1.73 -8.19 -6.17
N VAL A 161 -2.79 -7.45 -5.87
CA VAL A 161 -2.77 -6.35 -4.89
C VAL A 161 -2.44 -6.88 -3.49
N GLY A 162 -3.06 -7.98 -3.06
CA GLY A 162 -2.78 -8.60 -1.77
C GLY A 162 -1.32 -9.04 -1.63
N ALA A 163 -0.75 -9.64 -2.66
CA ALA A 163 0.66 -10.02 -2.70
C ALA A 163 1.59 -8.80 -2.65
N MET A 164 1.27 -7.74 -3.40
CA MET A 164 2.00 -6.47 -3.39
C MET A 164 2.03 -5.85 -1.99
N VAL A 165 0.86 -5.76 -1.34
CA VAL A 165 0.75 -5.28 0.05
C VAL A 165 1.58 -6.17 0.99
N ALA A 166 1.45 -7.49 0.92
CA ALA A 166 2.20 -8.41 1.77
C ALA A 166 3.72 -8.25 1.64
N VAL A 167 4.23 -8.07 0.41
CA VAL A 167 5.66 -7.80 0.14
C VAL A 167 6.09 -6.47 0.75
N GLN A 168 5.31 -5.40 0.54
CA GLN A 168 5.60 -4.07 1.11
C GLN A 168 5.61 -4.11 2.65
N VAL A 169 4.62 -4.76 3.26
CA VAL A 169 4.55 -4.94 4.72
C VAL A 169 5.75 -5.71 5.24
N ARG A 170 6.09 -6.84 4.61
CA ARG A 170 7.29 -7.62 4.96
C ARG A 170 8.54 -6.76 4.87
N HIS A 171 8.66 -5.93 3.84
CA HIS A 171 9.81 -5.05 3.67
C HIS A 171 9.91 -4.03 4.81
N LEU A 172 8.79 -3.38 5.19
CA LEU A 172 8.74 -2.41 6.29
C LEU A 172 9.12 -3.03 7.65
N VAL A 173 8.66 -4.25 7.91
CA VAL A 173 8.97 -4.98 9.15
C VAL A 173 10.45 -5.41 9.21
N MET A 174 11.02 -5.82 8.07
CA MET A 174 12.39 -6.33 7.99
C MET A 174 13.46 -5.25 7.75
N ARG A 175 13.06 -4.00 7.49
CA ARG A 175 14.00 -2.91 7.21
C ARG A 175 14.81 -2.59 8.48
N PRO A 176 16.15 -2.61 8.45
CA PRO A 176 16.95 -2.21 9.60
C PRO A 176 16.72 -0.73 9.93
N VAL A 177 16.75 -0.38 11.22
CA VAL A 177 16.61 1.01 11.67
C VAL A 177 17.94 1.73 11.56
N VAL A 178 17.90 2.89 10.90
CA VAL A 178 19.07 3.75 10.67
C VAL A 178 18.77 5.09 11.32
N ALA A 179 19.42 5.36 12.45
CA ALA A 179 19.26 6.60 13.21
C ALA A 179 20.55 6.93 13.97
N ASP A 180 20.93 8.21 13.97
CA ASP A 180 22.12 8.71 14.68
C ASP A 180 21.82 9.01 16.16
N ASP A 181 20.59 9.42 16.47
CA ASP A 181 20.13 9.79 17.80
C ASP A 181 18.69 9.30 18.09
N ALA A 182 18.21 9.51 19.32
CA ALA A 182 16.88 9.10 19.75
C ALA A 182 15.73 9.81 19.00
N MET A 183 15.96 11.03 18.51
CA MET A 183 14.96 11.81 17.79
C MET A 183 14.82 11.34 16.34
N SER A 184 15.94 11.09 15.67
CA SER A 184 16.03 10.44 14.36
C SER A 184 15.46 9.03 14.39
N LEU A 185 15.64 8.33 15.51
CA LEU A 185 15.02 7.03 15.74
C LEU A 185 13.49 7.15 15.79
N THR A 186 12.98 8.13 16.53
CA THR A 186 11.54 8.39 16.60
C THR A 186 10.98 8.79 15.23
N ALA A 187 11.69 9.65 14.49
CA ALA A 187 11.33 10.03 13.12
C ALA A 187 11.28 8.82 12.17
N ASP A 188 12.26 7.90 12.25
CA ASP A 188 12.26 6.66 11.45
C ASP A 188 11.04 5.80 11.73
N VAL A 189 10.70 5.62 13.01
CA VAL A 189 9.53 4.84 13.42
C VAL A 189 8.23 5.50 12.95
N ILE A 190 8.11 6.83 13.04
CA ILE A 190 6.95 7.58 12.52
C ILE A 190 6.79 7.33 11.02
N MET A 191 7.86 7.49 10.23
CA MET A 191 7.81 7.26 8.78
C MET A 191 7.35 5.83 8.44
N ARG A 192 7.83 4.82 9.17
CA ARG A 192 7.40 3.42 8.96
C ARG A 192 5.95 3.19 9.29
N ILE A 193 5.44 3.77 10.38
CA ILE A 193 4.04 3.65 10.77
C ILE A 193 3.15 4.27 9.71
N GLU A 194 3.52 5.45 9.20
CA GLU A 194 2.82 6.08 8.09
C GLU A 194 2.87 5.24 6.82
N ASP A 195 4.05 4.78 6.42
CA ASP A 195 4.19 3.94 5.22
C ASP A 195 3.37 2.66 5.35
N ALA A 196 3.36 2.03 6.53
CA ALA A 196 2.53 0.86 6.80
C ALA A 196 1.03 1.19 6.65
N ARG A 197 0.56 2.29 7.25
CA ARG A 197 -0.86 2.69 7.17
C ARG A 197 -1.26 3.08 5.74
N ASP A 198 -0.41 3.80 5.03
CA ASP A 198 -0.63 4.18 3.64
C ASP A 198 -0.71 2.93 2.74
N THR A 199 0.27 2.02 2.85
CA THR A 199 0.30 0.74 2.11
C THR A 199 -0.95 -0.09 2.37
N ASN A 200 -1.47 -0.09 3.60
CA ASN A 200 -2.62 -0.89 3.98
C ASN A 200 -3.96 -0.16 3.79
N THR A 201 -3.97 1.04 3.19
CA THR A 201 -5.20 1.73 2.83
C THR A 201 -5.82 1.02 1.62
N PRO A 202 -6.93 0.29 1.77
CA PRO A 202 -7.36 -0.68 0.77
C PRO A 202 -8.25 -0.03 -0.31
N ALA A 203 -7.88 1.17 -0.76
CA ALA A 203 -8.64 1.93 -1.74
C ALA A 203 -8.86 1.14 -3.05
N VAL A 204 -7.81 0.42 -3.49
CA VAL A 204 -7.84 -0.42 -4.70
C VAL A 204 -8.75 -1.64 -4.53
N LEU A 205 -8.77 -2.23 -3.34
CA LEU A 205 -9.61 -3.40 -3.07
C LEU A 205 -11.10 -3.03 -3.04
N TRP A 206 -11.44 -1.81 -2.63
CA TRP A 206 -12.83 -1.33 -2.65
C TRP A 206 -13.32 -0.91 -4.03
N SER A 207 -12.45 -0.30 -4.84
CA SER A 207 -12.82 0.24 -6.15
C SER A 207 -12.84 -0.82 -7.25
N LEU A 208 -11.94 -1.82 -7.21
CA LEU A 208 -11.84 -2.84 -8.25
C LEU A 208 -13.17 -3.58 -8.51
N PRO A 209 -13.91 -4.05 -7.48
CA PRO A 209 -15.22 -4.65 -7.71
C PRO A 209 -16.21 -3.70 -8.38
N VAL A 210 -16.21 -2.42 -8.01
CA VAL A 210 -17.10 -1.42 -8.62
C VAL A 210 -16.73 -1.20 -10.08
N VAL A 211 -15.44 -1.00 -10.39
CA VAL A 211 -14.98 -0.77 -11.78
C VAL A 211 -15.32 -1.96 -12.68
N LEU A 212 -15.06 -3.18 -12.19
CA LEU A 212 -15.20 -4.37 -13.02
C LEU A 212 -16.64 -4.91 -13.10
N MET A 213 -17.46 -4.75 -12.05
CA MET A 213 -18.77 -5.40 -11.98
C MET A 213 -19.94 -4.47 -12.33
N PHE A 214 -19.75 -3.14 -12.28
CA PHE A 214 -20.84 -2.20 -12.50
C PHE A 214 -21.30 -2.21 -13.97
N GLY A 215 -22.59 -2.47 -14.19
CA GLY A 215 -23.21 -2.51 -15.53
C GLY A 215 -23.24 -3.89 -16.20
N PHE A 216 -22.54 -4.89 -15.66
CA PHE A 216 -22.41 -6.22 -16.29
C PHE A 216 -22.82 -7.38 -15.39
N ALA A 217 -22.65 -7.21 -14.08
CA ALA A 217 -23.08 -8.20 -13.11
C ALA A 217 -24.59 -8.11 -12.82
N PRO A 218 -25.19 -9.18 -12.28
CA PRO A 218 -26.52 -9.10 -11.69
C PRO A 218 -26.63 -7.89 -10.75
N MET A 219 -27.77 -7.18 -10.80
CA MET A 219 -27.96 -5.90 -10.11
C MET A 219 -27.52 -5.93 -8.63
N TRP A 220 -27.74 -7.04 -7.94
CA TRP A 220 -27.38 -7.20 -6.53
C TRP A 220 -25.87 -7.16 -6.27
N TRP A 221 -25.00 -7.52 -7.23
CA TRP A 221 -23.55 -7.32 -7.10
C TRP A 221 -23.12 -5.89 -7.30
N GLY A 222 -23.74 -5.16 -8.22
CA GLY A 222 -23.49 -3.72 -8.35
C GLY A 222 -23.79 -3.04 -7.01
N VAL A 223 -24.95 -3.37 -6.41
CA VAL A 223 -25.33 -2.91 -5.07
C VAL A 223 -24.32 -3.37 -4.02
N ALA A 224 -23.98 -4.66 -3.95
CA ALA A 224 -23.03 -5.18 -2.97
C ALA A 224 -21.65 -4.52 -3.07
N SER A 225 -21.16 -4.27 -4.29
CA SER A 225 -19.87 -3.61 -4.55
C SER A 225 -19.90 -2.14 -4.09
N VAL A 226 -20.99 -1.42 -4.37
CA VAL A 226 -21.17 -0.04 -3.92
C VAL A 226 -21.27 0.02 -2.39
N VAL A 227 -22.07 -0.84 -1.77
CA VAL A 227 -22.18 -0.94 -0.31
C VAL A 227 -20.81 -1.25 0.31
N PHE A 228 -20.06 -2.18 -0.27
CA PHE A 228 -18.71 -2.52 0.16
C PHE A 228 -17.75 -1.32 0.09
N LEU A 229 -17.78 -0.56 -1.01
CA LEU A 229 -16.99 0.67 -1.16
C LEU A 229 -17.38 1.73 -0.11
N VAL A 230 -18.67 1.99 0.07
CA VAL A 230 -19.17 3.01 1.01
C VAL A 230 -18.85 2.62 2.45
N ALA A 231 -19.14 1.38 2.84
CA ALA A 231 -18.86 0.87 4.18
C ALA A 231 -17.35 0.85 4.47
N GLY A 232 -16.52 0.43 3.51
CA GLY A 232 -15.07 0.47 3.62
C GLY A 232 -14.53 1.89 3.81
N THR A 233 -15.02 2.84 3.00
CA THR A 233 -14.66 4.27 3.13
C THR A 233 -15.06 4.83 4.48
N ALA A 234 -16.29 4.57 4.95
CA ALA A 234 -16.75 5.00 6.25
C ALA A 234 -15.91 4.40 7.40
N ALA A 235 -15.57 3.11 7.30
CA ALA A 235 -14.70 2.44 8.25
C ALA A 235 -13.30 3.06 8.27
N LEU A 236 -12.74 3.44 7.12
CA LEU A 236 -11.45 4.14 7.04
C LEU A 236 -11.49 5.49 7.75
N VAL A 237 -12.50 6.31 7.48
CA VAL A 237 -12.67 7.61 8.15
C VAL A 237 -12.77 7.42 9.66
N LEU A 238 -13.54 6.42 10.11
CA LEU A 238 -13.66 6.10 11.53
C LEU A 238 -12.32 5.65 12.14
N VAL A 239 -11.57 4.81 11.44
CA VAL A 239 -10.24 4.36 11.87
C VAL A 239 -9.27 5.53 11.92
N GLN A 240 -9.25 6.42 10.92
CA GLN A 240 -8.39 7.61 10.90
C GLN A 240 -8.73 8.57 12.04
N TYR A 241 -10.01 8.73 12.38
CA TYR A 241 -10.45 9.59 13.48
C TYR A 241 -10.12 9.00 14.86
N LYS A 242 -10.29 7.69 15.04
CA LYS A 242 -10.08 7.02 16.34
C LYS A 242 -8.65 6.54 16.59
N ALA A 243 -7.88 6.27 15.53
CA ALA A 243 -6.55 5.72 15.68
C ALA A 243 -5.59 6.75 16.25
N PRO A 244 -4.67 6.35 17.16
CA PRO A 244 -3.63 7.25 17.63
C PRO A 244 -2.76 7.74 16.46
N SER A 245 -2.31 8.99 16.54
CA SER A 245 -1.40 9.56 15.55
C SER A 245 -0.09 8.76 15.48
N SER A 246 0.58 8.81 14.32
CA SER A 246 1.84 8.09 14.09
C SER A 246 2.90 8.48 15.13
N GLY A 247 2.95 9.75 15.54
CA GLY A 247 3.85 10.22 16.61
C GLY A 247 3.57 9.62 17.98
N VAL A 248 2.29 9.48 18.36
CA VAL A 248 1.91 8.83 19.64
C VAL A 248 2.30 7.35 19.62
N MET A 249 2.04 6.66 18.50
CA MET A 249 2.42 5.25 18.35
C MET A 249 3.93 5.06 18.36
N ALA A 250 4.69 5.90 17.64
CA ALA A 250 6.13 5.83 17.59
C ALA A 250 6.76 6.01 18.98
N ARG A 251 6.30 7.01 19.74
CA ARG A 251 6.75 7.21 21.13
C ARG A 251 6.46 6.01 22.02
N ARG A 252 5.31 5.34 21.85
CA ARG A 252 5.00 4.11 22.58
C ARG A 252 5.96 2.97 22.21
N VAL A 253 6.28 2.80 20.93
CA VAL A 253 7.22 1.77 20.45
C VAL A 253 8.63 2.03 20.98
N VAL A 254 9.07 3.29 20.99
CA VAL A 254 10.41 3.67 21.49
C VAL A 254 10.50 3.53 23.02
N ARG A 255 9.44 3.86 23.78
CA ARG A 255 9.42 3.82 25.26
C ARG A 255 9.24 2.44 25.89
N VAL A 256 8.73 1.44 25.16
CA VAL A 256 8.51 0.07 25.71
C VAL A 256 9.83 -0.71 25.81
N ARG A 257 10.96 -0.05 25.62
CA ARG A 257 12.33 -0.55 25.81
C ARG A 257 13.13 0.44 26.62
#